data_AF-A0A6B9ZMN6-F1
#
_entry.id   AF-A0A6B9ZMN6-F1
#
_cell.length_a   1.000
_cell.length_b   1.000
_cell.length_c   1.000
_cell.angle_alpha   90.00
_cell.angle_beta   90.00
_cell.angle_gamma   90.00
#
_symmetry.space_group_name_H-M   'P 1'
#
loop_
_entity.id
_entity.type
_entity.pdbx_description
1 polymer ?
#
loop_
_entity_poly.entity_id
_entity_poly.type
_entity_poly.pdbx_seq_one_letter_code
_entity_poly.pdbx_strand_id
1 'polypeptide(L)'
;MNLQRILERKVSFQSKIWGPIDRELSISEILTDIKSDKYRDQVEKLRIHLEGGDIDGYNIHKKTLPSVTFCATFQDKRKREFLKEYNNIIVIDIDKLNEEEFLRAKNVLYSDKYVFTYWESPSQKGLKGLIALSYTFNIENSKVDEIHRSSFQKISTYFFDTYQIQLDESGSDTTRLCFLSFDPNICLKNSIQAFEINENEMLINRRKLTTQKSERAVLKTNKDVLFNPLNKNSQTNRRIIQSIIRYLRNRNLSITASYEEWYRVAFSIADSFTYDIGRKYYLSLCKLDGHRFDEIGSVNMLEYCYKNLSGQIHFSTILHFAALKGYKDQSKKNGVPKTAASNSTS
;
A
#
# COMPACT_ATOMS: atom_id res chain seq x y z
N MET A 1 -18.46 22.53 -8.58
CA MET A 1 -19.18 21.25 -8.41
C MET A 1 -20.14 21.40 -7.23
N ASN A 2 -21.35 20.84 -7.28
CA ASN A 2 -22.34 20.99 -6.21
C ASN A 2 -22.32 19.73 -5.32
N LEU A 3 -22.08 19.89 -4.02
CA LEU A 3 -21.98 18.79 -3.06
C LEU A 3 -23.28 17.99 -2.97
N GLN A 4 -24.45 18.64 -2.95
CA GLN A 4 -25.75 17.99 -2.89
C GLN A 4 -25.93 17.01 -4.06
N ARG A 5 -25.56 17.42 -5.27
CA ARG A 5 -25.61 16.54 -6.46
C ARG A 5 -24.68 15.33 -6.35
N ILE A 6 -23.54 15.45 -5.66
CA ILE A 6 -22.63 14.31 -5.41
C ILE A 6 -23.26 13.37 -4.40
N LEU A 7 -23.82 13.92 -3.32
CA LEU A 7 -24.45 13.15 -2.26
C LEU A 7 -25.68 12.36 -2.75
N GLU A 8 -26.36 12.84 -3.78
CA GLU A 8 -27.49 12.16 -4.43
C GLU A 8 -27.09 11.03 -5.39
N ARG A 9 -25.81 10.97 -5.81
CA ARG A 9 -25.33 9.91 -6.72
C ARG A 9 -25.56 8.54 -6.10
N LYS A 10 -25.99 7.60 -6.94
CA LYS A 10 -26.26 6.23 -6.53
C LYS A 10 -24.97 5.40 -6.51
N VAL A 11 -24.89 4.47 -5.57
CA VAL A 11 -23.78 3.54 -5.37
C VAL A 11 -24.32 2.13 -5.17
N SER A 12 -23.59 1.14 -5.67
CA SER A 12 -23.99 -0.26 -5.53
C SER A 12 -23.74 -0.74 -4.11
N PHE A 13 -24.80 -1.20 -3.45
CA PHE A 13 -24.77 -1.77 -2.10
C PHE A 13 -24.89 -3.30 -2.14
N GLN A 14 -24.10 -3.96 -1.30
CA GLN A 14 -24.08 -5.40 -1.12
C GLN A 14 -24.11 -5.75 0.38
N SER A 15 -25.15 -6.45 0.82
CA SER A 15 -25.29 -7.05 2.14
C SER A 15 -24.28 -8.17 2.41
N LYS A 16 -23.80 -8.83 1.34
CA LYS A 16 -22.79 -9.89 1.38
C LYS A 16 -21.74 -9.65 0.30
N ILE A 17 -20.45 -9.77 0.64
CA ILE A 17 -19.32 -9.48 -0.27
C ILE A 17 -19.40 -10.23 -1.61
N TRP A 18 -19.76 -11.52 -1.55
CA TRP A 18 -19.80 -12.41 -2.71
C TRP A 18 -21.21 -12.55 -3.31
N GLY A 19 -22.17 -11.78 -2.80
CA GLY A 19 -23.54 -11.74 -3.31
C GLY A 19 -23.67 -10.87 -4.56
N PRO A 20 -24.84 -10.89 -5.22
CA PRO A 20 -25.20 -9.91 -6.24
C PRO A 20 -25.31 -8.50 -5.64
N ILE A 21 -25.43 -7.48 -6.49
CA ILE A 21 -25.84 -6.14 -6.05
C ILE A 21 -27.26 -6.25 -5.49
N ASP A 22 -27.46 -5.83 -4.23
CA ASP A 22 -28.78 -5.90 -3.59
C ASP A 22 -29.67 -4.72 -4.01
N ARG A 23 -29.09 -3.50 -4.03
CA ARG A 23 -29.78 -2.26 -4.36
C ARG A 23 -28.79 -1.12 -4.59
N GLU A 24 -29.31 -0.02 -5.12
CA GLU A 24 -28.60 1.25 -5.24
C GLU A 24 -29.05 2.22 -4.14
N LEU A 25 -28.11 2.70 -3.34
CA LEU A 25 -28.33 3.74 -2.33
C LEU A 25 -27.61 5.01 -2.74
N SER A 26 -28.05 6.17 -2.28
CA SER A 26 -27.29 7.41 -2.47
C SER A 26 -26.08 7.46 -1.55
N ILE A 27 -25.08 8.25 -1.92
CA ILE A 27 -23.93 8.50 -1.04
C ILE A 27 -24.39 9.10 0.29
N SER A 28 -25.36 10.00 0.28
CA SER A 28 -25.96 10.58 1.49
C SER A 28 -26.52 9.51 2.43
N GLU A 29 -27.27 8.54 1.89
CA GLU A 29 -27.82 7.42 2.66
C GLU A 29 -26.70 6.57 3.28
N ILE A 30 -25.64 6.28 2.52
CA ILE A 30 -24.49 5.50 3.04
C ILE A 30 -23.73 6.24 4.12
N LEU A 31 -23.47 7.54 3.96
CA LEU A 31 -22.78 8.34 4.98
C LEU A 31 -23.64 8.50 6.24
N THR A 32 -24.96 8.60 6.09
CA THR A 32 -25.92 8.60 7.21
C THR A 32 -25.89 7.27 7.96
N ASP A 33 -25.88 6.16 7.21
CA ASP A 33 -25.77 4.82 7.78
C ASP A 33 -24.47 4.66 8.59
N ILE A 34 -23.32 5.11 8.08
CA ILE A 34 -22.01 5.07 8.77
C ILE A 34 -22.02 5.92 10.06
N LYS A 35 -22.69 7.07 10.03
CA LYS A 35 -22.82 7.98 11.18
C LYS A 35 -23.73 7.43 12.28
N SER A 36 -24.75 6.67 11.88
CA SER A 36 -25.78 6.13 12.78
C SER A 36 -25.35 4.84 13.46
N ASP A 37 -26.13 4.38 14.44
CA ASP A 37 -25.88 3.11 15.14
C ASP A 37 -26.20 1.86 14.31
N LYS A 38 -26.63 2.00 13.06
CA LYS A 38 -27.13 0.90 12.21
C LYS A 38 -26.19 -0.29 12.10
N TYR A 39 -24.88 -0.06 12.06
CA TYR A 39 -23.86 -1.12 11.99
C TYR A 39 -22.98 -1.19 13.24
N ARG A 40 -23.34 -0.49 14.32
CA ARG A 40 -22.57 -0.42 15.57
C ARG A 40 -22.25 -1.80 16.10
N ASP A 41 -23.26 -2.64 16.34
CA ASP A 41 -23.07 -3.96 16.95
C ASP A 41 -22.12 -4.86 16.14
N GLN A 42 -22.24 -4.85 14.82
CA GLN A 42 -21.38 -5.65 13.94
C GLN A 42 -19.92 -5.16 13.97
N VAL A 43 -19.73 -3.84 14.01
CA VAL A 43 -18.42 -3.19 14.01
C VAL A 43 -17.74 -3.26 15.38
N GLU A 44 -18.49 -3.11 16.48
CA GLU A 44 -17.97 -3.29 17.84
C GLU A 44 -17.56 -4.75 18.07
N LYS A 45 -18.35 -5.72 17.58
CA LYS A 45 -18.01 -7.14 17.70
C LYS A 45 -16.67 -7.49 17.05
N LEU A 46 -16.39 -7.03 15.84
CA LEU A 46 -15.10 -7.28 15.20
C LEU A 46 -13.96 -6.53 15.89
N ARG A 47 -14.19 -5.36 16.50
CA ARG A 47 -13.18 -4.62 17.27
C ARG A 47 -12.77 -5.39 18.52
N ILE A 48 -13.72 -6.01 19.22
CA ILE A 48 -13.46 -6.88 20.38
C ILE A 48 -12.51 -8.03 20.00
N HIS A 49 -12.74 -8.68 18.86
CA HIS A 49 -11.81 -9.72 18.37
C HIS A 49 -10.40 -9.16 18.12
N LEU A 50 -10.30 -7.98 17.49
CA LEU A 50 -9.01 -7.34 17.19
C LEU A 50 -8.26 -6.93 18.48
N GLU A 51 -8.96 -6.35 19.46
CA GLU A 51 -8.41 -5.99 20.78
C GLU A 51 -7.94 -7.22 21.57
N GLY A 52 -8.67 -8.34 21.46
CA GLY A 52 -8.29 -9.63 22.02
C GLY A 52 -7.15 -10.35 21.29
N GLY A 53 -6.61 -9.76 20.20
CA GLY A 53 -5.55 -10.35 19.38
C GLY A 53 -6.03 -11.45 18.41
N ASP A 54 -7.33 -11.66 18.28
CA ASP A 54 -7.95 -12.64 17.39
C ASP A 54 -8.16 -12.05 15.98
N ILE A 55 -7.09 -12.08 15.19
CA ILE A 55 -7.08 -11.56 13.81
C ILE A 55 -8.01 -12.37 12.90
N ASP A 56 -8.13 -13.68 13.11
CA ASP A 56 -8.99 -14.54 12.30
C ASP A 56 -10.47 -14.27 12.58
N GLY A 57 -10.84 -14.16 13.85
CA GLY A 57 -12.18 -13.75 14.27
C GLY A 57 -12.56 -12.37 13.73
N TYR A 58 -11.64 -11.40 13.77
CA TYR A 58 -11.84 -10.08 13.13
C TYR A 58 -12.12 -10.22 11.63
N ASN A 59 -11.31 -10.99 10.90
CA ASN A 59 -11.45 -11.16 9.45
C ASN A 59 -12.75 -11.88 9.06
N ILE A 60 -13.19 -12.86 9.86
CA ILE A 60 -14.47 -13.56 9.66
C ILE A 60 -15.63 -12.58 9.85
N HIS A 61 -15.66 -11.83 10.96
CA HIS A 61 -16.75 -10.89 11.25
C HIS A 61 -16.77 -9.69 10.31
N LYS A 62 -15.60 -9.16 9.91
CA LYS A 62 -15.50 -8.11 8.88
C LYS A 62 -16.17 -8.54 7.58
N LYS A 63 -16.09 -9.82 7.22
CA LYS A 63 -16.74 -10.33 6.00
C LYS A 63 -18.27 -10.37 6.06
N THR A 64 -18.84 -10.21 7.26
CA THR A 64 -20.30 -10.12 7.47
C THR A 64 -20.83 -8.69 7.37
N LEU A 65 -19.95 -7.69 7.34
CA LEU A 65 -20.36 -6.31 7.14
C LEU A 65 -20.91 -6.12 5.73
N PRO A 66 -21.97 -5.32 5.58
CA PRO A 66 -22.35 -4.81 4.27
C PRO A 66 -21.23 -3.98 3.66
N SER A 67 -21.31 -3.80 2.36
CA SER A 67 -20.29 -3.11 1.59
C SER A 67 -20.89 -2.33 0.44
N VAL A 68 -20.13 -1.36 -0.02
CA VAL A 68 -20.54 -0.42 -1.06
C VAL A 68 -19.41 -0.22 -2.06
N THR A 69 -19.76 0.02 -3.32
CA THR A 69 -18.82 0.51 -4.33
C THR A 69 -19.16 1.95 -4.67
N PHE A 70 -18.38 2.88 -4.14
CA PHE A 70 -18.60 4.32 -4.36
C PHE A 70 -18.23 4.76 -5.78
N CYS A 71 -17.23 4.12 -6.38
CA CYS A 71 -16.65 4.53 -7.65
C CYS A 71 -17.62 4.40 -8.83
N ALA A 72 -18.58 3.46 -8.75
CA ALA A 72 -19.51 3.15 -9.84
C ALA A 72 -20.74 2.36 -9.35
N THR A 73 -21.79 2.34 -10.17
CA THR A 73 -22.92 1.41 -10.05
C THR A 73 -22.82 0.28 -11.07
N PHE A 74 -23.45 -0.84 -10.74
CA PHE A 74 -23.45 -2.06 -11.55
C PHE A 74 -24.87 -2.65 -11.62
N GLN A 75 -25.21 -3.28 -12.73
CA GLN A 75 -26.53 -3.91 -12.92
C GLN A 75 -26.76 -5.10 -11.99
N ASP A 76 -25.98 -6.18 -12.15
CA ASP A 76 -26.18 -7.43 -11.40
C ASP A 76 -25.00 -7.78 -10.49
N LYS A 77 -23.78 -7.66 -11.02
CA LYS A 77 -22.54 -8.06 -10.34
C LYS A 77 -21.53 -6.94 -10.41
N ARG A 78 -20.72 -6.82 -9.37
CA ARG A 78 -19.59 -5.89 -9.28
C ARG A 78 -18.43 -6.35 -10.20
N LYS A 79 -18.62 -6.25 -11.50
CA LYS A 79 -17.61 -6.50 -12.53
C LYS A 79 -17.74 -5.48 -13.66
N ARG A 80 -16.63 -5.25 -14.36
CA ARG A 80 -16.54 -4.25 -15.43
C ARG A 80 -17.62 -4.42 -16.51
N GLU A 81 -17.90 -5.65 -16.91
CA GLU A 81 -18.90 -5.94 -17.95
C GLU A 81 -20.33 -5.55 -17.56
N PHE A 82 -20.60 -5.37 -16.26
CA PHE A 82 -21.89 -4.93 -15.73
C PHE A 82 -21.87 -3.47 -15.23
N LEU A 83 -20.83 -2.70 -15.59
CA LEU A 83 -20.74 -1.27 -15.25
C LEU A 83 -21.96 -0.54 -15.82
N LYS A 84 -22.72 0.13 -14.95
CA LYS A 84 -23.91 0.90 -15.30
C LYS A 84 -23.57 2.39 -15.39
N GLU A 85 -23.00 2.95 -14.33
CA GLU A 85 -22.65 4.36 -14.26
C GLU A 85 -21.33 4.54 -13.49
N TYR A 86 -20.46 5.41 -14.03
CA TYR A 86 -19.24 5.82 -13.33
C TYR A 86 -19.51 7.07 -12.51
N ASN A 87 -19.23 7.01 -11.21
CA ASN A 87 -19.61 8.06 -10.27
C ASN A 87 -18.60 9.21 -10.19
N ASN A 88 -17.49 9.18 -10.91
CA ASN A 88 -16.42 10.18 -10.83
C ASN A 88 -15.98 10.41 -9.36
N ILE A 89 -15.83 9.34 -8.59
CA ILE A 89 -15.42 9.35 -7.18
C ILE A 89 -14.29 8.35 -6.97
N ILE A 90 -13.33 8.75 -6.15
CA ILE A 90 -12.23 7.92 -5.69
C ILE A 90 -12.40 7.68 -4.20
N VAL A 91 -12.29 6.41 -3.80
CA VAL A 91 -12.15 6.02 -2.40
C VAL A 91 -10.67 6.07 -2.05
N ILE A 92 -10.33 6.90 -1.06
CA ILE A 92 -9.01 6.85 -0.42
C ILE A 92 -9.09 5.99 0.83
N ASP A 93 -8.04 5.22 1.06
CA ASP A 93 -7.95 4.26 2.16
C ASP A 93 -6.55 4.32 2.73
N ILE A 94 -6.46 4.61 4.03
CA ILE A 94 -5.21 4.82 4.76
C ILE A 94 -5.26 3.86 5.96
N ASP A 95 -4.57 2.74 5.86
CA ASP A 95 -4.54 1.70 6.88
C ASP A 95 -3.16 1.61 7.56
N LYS A 96 -3.07 0.79 8.61
CA LYS A 96 -1.83 0.48 9.36
C LYS A 96 -1.20 1.69 10.05
N LEU A 97 -2.02 2.63 10.49
CA LEU A 97 -1.58 3.83 11.20
C LEU A 97 -1.36 3.53 12.68
N ASN A 98 -0.23 4.01 13.23
CA ASN A 98 -0.10 4.17 14.68
C ASN A 98 -0.92 5.39 15.18
N GLU A 99 -1.00 5.62 16.49
CA GLU A 99 -1.84 6.69 17.06
C GLU A 99 -1.46 8.10 16.57
N GLU A 100 -0.17 8.39 16.48
CA GLU A 100 0.33 9.68 16.00
C GLU A 100 0.01 9.87 14.52
N GLU A 101 0.30 8.86 13.71
CA GLU A 101 0.01 8.85 12.28
C GLU A 101 -1.49 8.95 12.00
N PHE A 102 -2.31 8.31 12.82
CA PHE A 102 -3.77 8.36 12.73
C PHE A 102 -4.28 9.78 12.95
N LEU A 103 -3.83 10.43 14.03
CA LEU A 103 -4.22 11.81 14.32
C LEU A 103 -3.72 12.77 13.23
N ARG A 104 -2.48 12.59 12.77
CA ARG A 104 -1.90 13.37 11.67
C ARG A 104 -2.71 13.20 10.38
N ALA A 105 -3.03 11.96 9.99
CA ALA A 105 -3.83 11.69 8.80
C ALA A 105 -5.23 12.27 8.94
N LYS A 106 -5.87 12.19 10.11
CA LYS A 106 -7.18 12.79 10.38
C LYS A 106 -7.15 14.31 10.17
N ASN A 107 -6.11 15.00 10.68
CA ASN A 107 -5.92 16.43 10.47
C ASN A 107 -5.66 16.80 8.99
N VAL A 108 -4.90 15.97 8.28
CA VAL A 108 -4.69 16.12 6.83
C VAL A 108 -6.01 16.00 6.08
N LEU A 109 -6.81 14.95 6.33
CA LEU A 109 -8.09 14.75 5.66
C LEU A 109 -9.09 15.86 5.99
N TYR A 110 -9.07 16.39 7.22
CA TYR A 110 -9.87 17.55 7.61
C TYR A 110 -9.48 18.82 6.83
N SER A 111 -8.18 19.05 6.64
CA SER A 111 -7.67 20.28 6.01
C SER A 111 -7.59 20.21 4.49
N ASP A 112 -7.46 19.02 3.91
CA ASP A 112 -7.31 18.83 2.46
C ASP A 112 -8.57 19.28 1.71
N LYS A 113 -8.39 20.15 0.71
CA LYS A 113 -9.51 20.77 0.00
C LYS A 113 -10.29 19.82 -0.92
N TYR A 114 -9.70 18.70 -1.32
CA TYR A 114 -10.30 17.74 -2.26
C TYR A 114 -11.08 16.61 -1.56
N VAL A 115 -10.69 16.26 -0.34
CA VAL A 115 -11.43 15.31 0.50
C VAL A 115 -12.69 15.98 1.02
N PHE A 116 -13.86 15.52 0.56
CA PHE A 116 -15.14 16.09 1.01
C PHE A 116 -15.76 15.34 2.18
N THR A 117 -15.36 14.09 2.39
CA THR A 117 -15.77 13.31 3.56
C THR A 117 -14.71 12.26 3.90
N TYR A 118 -14.60 11.95 5.19
CA TYR A 118 -13.78 10.86 5.70
C TYR A 118 -14.34 10.31 7.03
N TRP A 119 -14.03 9.05 7.32
CA TRP A 119 -14.45 8.33 8.52
C TRP A 119 -13.42 7.30 8.96
N GLU A 120 -13.56 6.83 10.19
CA GLU A 120 -12.75 5.74 10.75
C GLU A 120 -13.14 4.38 10.15
N SER A 121 -12.13 3.61 9.73
CA SER A 121 -12.35 2.28 9.16
C SER A 121 -12.97 1.31 10.19
N PRO A 122 -13.55 0.16 9.79
CA PRO A 122 -14.18 -0.76 10.73
C PRO A 122 -13.29 -1.15 11.92
N SER A 123 -11.96 -1.25 11.73
CA SER A 123 -11.01 -1.55 12.81
C SER A 123 -10.65 -0.37 13.71
N GLN A 124 -10.98 0.88 13.34
CA GLN A 124 -10.42 2.11 13.94
C GLN A 124 -8.88 2.21 13.89
N LYS A 125 -8.23 1.42 13.03
CA LYS A 125 -6.77 1.48 12.81
C LYS A 125 -6.41 2.12 11.47
N GLY A 126 -7.38 2.78 10.84
CA GLY A 126 -7.24 3.43 9.55
C GLY A 126 -8.38 4.39 9.27
N LEU A 127 -8.24 5.16 8.21
CA LEU A 127 -9.19 6.16 7.74
C LEU A 127 -9.59 5.86 6.30
N LYS A 128 -10.85 6.11 5.99
CA LYS A 128 -11.37 6.07 4.62
C LYS A 128 -11.93 7.43 4.27
N GLY A 129 -11.91 7.77 2.99
CA GLY A 129 -12.48 9.03 2.54
C GLY A 129 -12.87 9.00 1.07
N LEU A 130 -13.57 10.05 0.65
CA LEU A 130 -14.02 10.21 -0.73
C LEU A 130 -13.50 11.52 -1.31
N ILE A 131 -13.06 11.44 -2.56
CA ILE A 131 -12.65 12.57 -3.40
C ILE A 131 -13.50 12.53 -4.67
N ALA A 132 -14.12 13.66 -5.00
CA ALA A 132 -14.84 13.79 -6.26
C ALA A 132 -13.90 14.25 -7.37
N LEU A 133 -14.07 13.69 -8.56
CA LEU A 133 -13.29 14.02 -9.75
C LEU A 133 -14.06 14.95 -10.67
N SER A 134 -13.32 15.82 -11.35
CA SER A 134 -13.81 16.61 -12.48
C SER A 134 -12.91 16.35 -13.68
N TYR A 135 -13.51 15.96 -14.80
CA TYR A 135 -12.79 15.70 -16.04
C TYR A 135 -13.06 16.83 -17.03
N THR A 136 -12.00 17.33 -17.67
CA THR A 136 -12.13 18.34 -18.74
C THR A 136 -12.43 17.75 -20.11
N PHE A 137 -12.69 16.45 -20.16
CA PHE A 137 -12.97 15.67 -21.36
C PHE A 137 -14.06 14.63 -21.07
N ASN A 138 -14.73 14.16 -22.13
CA ASN A 138 -15.76 13.14 -22.01
C ASN A 138 -15.13 11.74 -21.86
N ILE A 139 -15.68 10.95 -20.95
CA ILE A 139 -15.22 9.59 -20.70
C ILE A 139 -16.08 8.61 -21.50
N GLU A 140 -15.47 7.88 -22.42
CA GLU A 140 -16.08 6.70 -23.02
C GLU A 140 -16.19 5.56 -21.99
N ASN A 141 -17.32 4.87 -21.92
CA ASN A 141 -17.53 3.73 -21.02
C ASN A 141 -16.43 2.67 -21.12
N SER A 142 -15.92 2.41 -22.33
CA SER A 142 -14.83 1.45 -22.57
C SER A 142 -13.52 1.81 -21.88
N LYS A 143 -13.29 3.10 -21.58
CA LYS A 143 -12.05 3.65 -21.00
C LYS A 143 -12.13 3.95 -19.51
N VAL A 144 -13.29 3.75 -18.87
CA VAL A 144 -13.53 4.10 -17.46
C VAL A 144 -12.47 3.52 -16.51
N ASP A 145 -12.18 2.22 -16.60
CA ASP A 145 -11.18 1.57 -15.73
C ASP A 145 -9.77 2.15 -15.89
N GLU A 146 -9.40 2.52 -17.11
CA GLU A 146 -8.08 3.08 -17.38
C GLU A 146 -7.98 4.50 -16.82
N ILE A 147 -9.01 5.29 -17.04
CA ILE A 147 -9.11 6.66 -16.57
C ILE A 147 -9.18 6.71 -15.05
N HIS A 148 -9.98 5.84 -14.42
CA HIS A 148 -10.07 5.73 -12.97
C HIS A 148 -8.72 5.37 -12.34
N ARG A 149 -8.02 4.35 -12.86
CA ARG A 149 -6.69 3.95 -12.37
C ARG A 149 -5.68 5.08 -12.45
N SER A 150 -5.63 5.79 -13.56
CA SER A 150 -4.70 6.91 -13.73
C SER A 150 -5.11 8.13 -12.90
N SER A 151 -6.41 8.35 -12.67
CA SER A 151 -6.91 9.36 -11.72
C SER A 151 -6.50 9.02 -10.28
N PHE A 152 -6.67 7.75 -9.87
CA PHE A 152 -6.22 7.26 -8.57
C PHE A 152 -4.71 7.46 -8.39
N GLN A 153 -3.91 7.09 -9.39
CA GLN A 153 -2.46 7.26 -9.34
C GLN A 153 -2.07 8.73 -9.12
N LYS A 154 -2.72 9.67 -9.82
CA LYS A 154 -2.48 11.10 -9.63
C LYS A 154 -2.83 11.56 -8.21
N ILE A 155 -3.92 11.07 -7.64
CA ILE A 155 -4.30 11.32 -6.24
C ILE A 155 -3.28 10.69 -5.27
N SER A 156 -2.87 9.45 -5.50
CA SER A 156 -1.87 8.76 -4.68
C SER A 156 -0.53 9.52 -4.66
N THR A 157 -0.05 9.96 -5.83
CA THR A 157 1.12 10.84 -5.93
C THR A 157 0.91 12.16 -5.19
N TYR A 158 -0.26 12.81 -5.35
CA TYR A 158 -0.56 14.04 -4.62
C TYR A 158 -0.51 13.84 -3.09
N PHE A 159 -1.10 12.78 -2.55
CA PHE A 159 -1.08 12.48 -1.11
C PHE A 159 0.32 12.14 -0.60
N PHE A 160 1.09 11.38 -1.39
CA PHE A 160 2.45 11.04 -1.04
C PHE A 160 3.36 12.27 -1.06
N ASP A 161 3.38 13.03 -2.16
CA ASP A 161 4.27 14.19 -2.31
C ASP A 161 3.93 15.31 -1.31
N THR A 162 2.63 15.57 -1.08
CA THR A 162 2.18 16.68 -0.23
C THR A 162 2.22 16.32 1.26
N TYR A 163 1.84 15.10 1.62
CA TYR A 163 1.60 14.72 3.01
C TYR A 163 2.43 13.52 3.48
N GLN A 164 3.23 12.89 2.62
CA GLN A 164 3.90 11.63 2.93
C GLN A 164 2.90 10.58 3.44
N ILE A 165 1.73 10.52 2.79
CA ILE A 165 0.68 9.53 3.07
C ILE A 165 0.59 8.61 1.86
N GLN A 166 0.78 7.31 2.10
CA GLN A 166 0.57 6.28 1.10
C GLN A 166 -0.88 5.79 1.16
N LEU A 167 -1.55 5.78 0.00
CA LEU A 167 -2.91 5.25 -0.14
C LEU A 167 -2.88 3.77 -0.51
N ASP A 168 -3.91 3.02 -0.12
CA ASP A 168 -4.07 1.63 -0.55
C ASP A 168 -4.36 1.54 -2.06
N GLU A 169 -3.50 0.84 -2.79
CA GLU A 169 -3.52 0.72 -4.26
C GLU A 169 -4.81 0.12 -4.83
N SER A 170 -5.58 -0.60 -4.03
CA SER A 170 -6.88 -1.13 -4.45
C SER A 170 -7.92 -0.05 -4.74
N GLY A 171 -7.70 1.19 -4.30
CA GLY A 171 -8.49 2.34 -4.73
C GLY A 171 -8.36 2.66 -6.23
N SER A 172 -7.41 2.03 -6.93
CA SER A 172 -7.26 2.12 -8.38
C SER A 172 -8.25 1.27 -9.19
N ASP A 173 -9.05 0.44 -8.52
CA ASP A 173 -10.08 -0.38 -9.14
C ASP A 173 -11.46 0.29 -9.07
N THR A 174 -12.12 0.43 -10.22
CA THR A 174 -13.51 0.92 -10.32
C THR A 174 -14.50 0.05 -9.56
N THR A 175 -14.12 -1.20 -9.29
CA THR A 175 -14.88 -2.16 -8.53
C THR A 175 -14.51 -2.14 -7.03
N ARG A 176 -13.71 -1.18 -6.53
CA ARG A 176 -13.27 -1.16 -5.13
C ARG A 176 -14.45 -1.27 -4.16
N LEU A 177 -14.47 -2.36 -3.41
CA LEU A 177 -15.45 -2.64 -2.39
C LEU A 177 -15.01 -1.99 -1.07
N CYS A 178 -15.92 -1.26 -0.45
CA CYS A 178 -15.71 -0.57 0.81
C CYS A 178 -16.67 -1.14 1.87
N PHE A 179 -16.14 -1.78 2.90
CA PHE A 179 -16.95 -2.24 4.03
C PHE A 179 -17.53 -1.05 4.79
N LEU A 180 -18.82 -1.12 5.13
CA LEU A 180 -19.46 -0.11 5.96
C LEU A 180 -18.91 -0.18 7.38
N SER A 181 -18.71 1.00 7.96
CA SER A 181 -18.17 1.18 9.30
C SER A 181 -19.23 1.76 10.22
N PHE A 182 -18.84 1.99 11.46
CA PHE A 182 -19.57 2.80 12.43
C PHE A 182 -18.64 3.89 12.95
N ASP A 183 -18.96 5.13 12.61
CA ASP A 183 -18.22 6.32 13.03
C ASP A 183 -19.19 7.51 13.24
N PRO A 184 -19.64 7.77 14.49
CA PRO A 184 -20.51 8.90 14.78
C PRO A 184 -19.85 10.26 14.53
N ASN A 185 -18.51 10.28 14.42
CA ASN A 185 -17.69 11.46 14.18
C ASN A 185 -17.25 11.60 12.71
N ILE A 186 -17.90 10.87 11.77
CA ILE A 186 -17.67 11.02 10.34
C ILE A 186 -17.72 12.51 9.95
N CYS A 187 -16.70 12.95 9.23
CA CYS A 187 -16.63 14.30 8.73
C CYS A 187 -17.26 14.37 7.34
N LEU A 188 -18.24 15.24 7.17
CA LEU A 188 -18.76 15.67 5.87
C LEU A 188 -18.61 17.19 5.80
N LYS A 189 -17.83 17.68 4.82
CA LYS A 189 -17.56 19.12 4.66
C LYS A 189 -18.75 19.81 4.00
N ASN A 190 -18.92 21.10 4.28
CA ASN A 190 -20.02 21.90 3.73
C ASN A 190 -19.79 22.31 2.27
N SER A 191 -18.55 22.28 1.80
CA SER A 191 -18.16 22.61 0.45
C SER A 191 -17.18 21.59 -0.09
N ILE A 192 -17.10 21.49 -1.42
CA ILE A 192 -16.22 20.57 -2.12
C ILE A 192 -15.46 21.27 -3.23
N GLN A 193 -14.16 20.99 -3.30
CA GLN A 193 -13.36 21.21 -4.49
C GLN A 193 -13.12 19.86 -5.18
N ALA A 194 -13.54 19.74 -6.44
CA ALA A 194 -13.27 18.54 -7.21
C ALA A 194 -11.78 18.46 -7.56
N PHE A 195 -11.23 17.25 -7.58
CA PHE A 195 -9.89 17.01 -8.10
C PHE A 195 -9.94 16.96 -9.63
N GLU A 196 -9.29 17.93 -10.28
CA GLU A 196 -9.33 18.05 -11.74
C GLU A 196 -8.36 17.09 -12.43
N ILE A 197 -8.87 16.40 -13.45
CA ILE A 197 -8.12 15.49 -14.31
C ILE A 197 -8.18 16.01 -15.74
N ASN A 198 -7.01 16.36 -16.27
CA ASN A 198 -6.86 16.90 -17.61
C ASN A 198 -6.36 15.86 -18.60
N GLU A 199 -6.93 15.84 -19.80
CA GLU A 199 -6.61 14.84 -20.82
C GLU A 199 -5.12 14.83 -21.17
N ASN A 200 -4.51 16.00 -21.31
CA ASN A 200 -3.08 16.13 -21.60
C ASN A 200 -2.19 15.49 -20.55
N GLU A 201 -2.52 15.64 -19.26
CA GLU A 201 -1.78 15.02 -18.17
C GLU A 201 -1.98 13.49 -18.16
N MET A 202 -3.18 13.03 -18.50
CA MET A 202 -3.45 11.59 -18.68
C MET A 202 -2.68 11.03 -19.88
N LEU A 203 -2.55 11.77 -20.97
CA LEU A 203 -1.78 11.41 -22.15
C LEU A 203 -0.28 11.44 -21.89
N ILE A 204 0.22 12.37 -21.07
CA ILE A 204 1.63 12.40 -20.63
C ILE A 204 1.91 11.22 -19.71
N ASN A 205 1.02 10.88 -18.79
CA ASN A 205 1.14 9.66 -17.98
C ASN A 205 1.00 8.40 -18.83
N ARG A 206 0.09 8.36 -19.81
CA ARG A 206 -0.02 7.27 -20.79
C ARG A 206 1.22 7.17 -21.64
N ARG A 207 1.80 8.28 -22.11
CA ARG A 207 3.06 8.32 -22.86
C ARG A 207 4.19 7.87 -21.97
N LYS A 208 4.38 8.40 -20.76
CA LYS A 208 5.32 7.84 -19.77
C LYS A 208 5.07 6.34 -19.56
N LEU A 209 3.83 5.88 -19.52
CA LEU A 209 3.46 4.47 -19.39
C LEU A 209 3.67 3.66 -20.67
N THR A 210 3.50 4.20 -21.88
CA THR A 210 3.71 3.53 -23.19
C THR A 210 5.13 3.62 -23.66
N THR A 211 5.88 4.69 -23.35
CA THR A 211 7.34 4.74 -23.39
C THR A 211 7.88 3.78 -22.34
N GLN A 212 7.34 3.71 -21.12
CA GLN A 212 7.66 2.63 -20.17
C GLN A 212 7.15 1.25 -20.63
N LYS A 213 6.11 1.14 -21.47
CA LYS A 213 5.57 -0.13 -22.00
C LYS A 213 6.34 -0.62 -23.22
N SER A 214 6.81 0.29 -24.07
CA SER A 214 7.66 0.06 -25.23
C SER A 214 9.10 -0.09 -24.80
N GLU A 215 9.58 0.66 -23.81
CA GLU A 215 10.75 0.32 -23.01
C GLU A 215 10.52 -1.04 -22.34
N ARG A 216 9.39 -1.34 -21.68
CA ARG A 216 9.07 -2.71 -21.15
C ARG A 216 8.96 -3.80 -22.22
N ALA A 217 8.68 -3.48 -23.47
CA ALA A 217 8.62 -4.45 -24.58
C ALA A 217 10.00 -4.66 -25.22
N VAL A 218 10.82 -3.62 -25.30
CA VAL A 218 12.27 -3.67 -25.56
C VAL A 218 13.04 -4.18 -24.32
N LEU A 219 12.42 -4.19 -23.14
CA LEU A 219 12.87 -4.81 -21.89
C LEU A 219 12.23 -6.19 -21.67
N LYS A 220 11.32 -6.67 -22.52
CA LYS A 220 10.94 -8.09 -22.52
C LYS A 220 12.12 -8.95 -22.98
N THR A 221 13.05 -8.36 -23.73
CA THR A 221 14.41 -8.84 -23.97
C THR A 221 15.40 -8.56 -22.81
N ASN A 222 14.99 -7.87 -21.73
CA ASN A 222 15.78 -7.52 -20.53
C ASN A 222 15.19 -8.07 -19.21
N LYS A 223 14.59 -9.27 -19.16
CA LYS A 223 14.38 -9.94 -17.86
C LYS A 223 15.70 -10.06 -17.09
N ASP A 224 16.83 -10.20 -17.79
CA ASP A 224 18.15 -10.23 -17.20
C ASP A 224 18.59 -8.90 -16.55
N VAL A 225 18.21 -7.72 -17.04
CA VAL A 225 18.72 -6.44 -16.48
C VAL A 225 17.95 -5.98 -15.24
N LEU A 226 16.63 -6.21 -15.17
CA LEU A 226 15.81 -5.86 -14.00
C LEU A 226 16.17 -6.71 -12.77
N PHE A 227 16.53 -7.96 -13.02
CA PHE A 227 16.94 -8.92 -11.99
C PHE A 227 18.47 -8.97 -11.80
N ASN A 228 19.29 -8.64 -12.80
CA ASN A 228 20.76 -8.50 -12.70
C ASN A 228 21.27 -7.10 -13.11
N PRO A 229 20.95 -6.01 -12.39
CA PRO A 229 21.53 -4.71 -12.69
C PRO A 229 23.04 -4.68 -12.37
N LEU A 230 23.80 -3.95 -13.19
CA LEU A 230 25.23 -3.69 -12.98
C LEU A 230 25.44 -2.96 -11.63
N ASN A 231 26.56 -3.25 -10.95
CA ASN A 231 26.95 -2.73 -9.61
C ASN A 231 26.25 -3.32 -8.37
N LYS A 232 25.47 -4.40 -8.50
CA LYS A 232 25.01 -5.20 -7.34
C LYS A 232 26.02 -6.28 -6.97
N ASN A 233 25.72 -7.04 -5.91
CA ASN A 233 26.47 -8.23 -5.52
C ASN A 233 27.90 -7.97 -4.98
N SER A 234 28.11 -6.85 -4.28
CA SER A 234 29.39 -6.56 -3.59
C SER A 234 29.90 -7.80 -2.83
N GLN A 235 31.16 -8.17 -3.07
CA GLN A 235 31.78 -9.33 -2.44
C GLN A 235 31.80 -9.20 -0.91
N THR A 236 31.94 -7.96 -0.41
CA THR A 236 31.84 -7.64 1.02
C THR A 236 30.44 -7.92 1.54
N ASN A 237 29.39 -7.41 0.89
CA ASN A 237 28.01 -7.64 1.30
C ASN A 237 27.63 -9.14 1.26
N ARG A 238 28.12 -9.88 0.26
CA ARG A 238 27.94 -11.35 0.16
C ARG A 238 28.56 -12.08 1.36
N ARG A 239 29.80 -11.73 1.76
CA ARG A 239 30.45 -12.33 2.93
C ARG A 239 29.70 -12.00 4.22
N ILE A 240 29.29 -10.75 4.38
CA ILE A 240 28.58 -10.29 5.58
C ILE A 240 27.21 -10.98 5.69
N ILE A 241 26.40 -11.01 4.63
CA ILE A 241 25.06 -11.59 4.70
C ILE A 241 25.11 -13.10 4.99
N GLN A 242 26.08 -13.83 4.44
CA GLN A 242 26.28 -15.24 4.77
C GLN A 242 26.66 -15.44 6.24
N SER A 243 27.49 -14.55 6.79
CA SER A 243 27.87 -14.55 8.21
C SER A 243 26.67 -14.24 9.11
N ILE A 244 25.82 -13.27 8.73
CA ILE A 244 24.57 -12.95 9.42
C ILE A 244 23.61 -14.14 9.40
N ILE A 245 23.34 -14.73 8.23
CA ILE A 245 22.45 -15.89 8.09
C ILE A 245 22.92 -17.04 8.99
N ARG A 246 24.23 -17.31 9.03
CA ARG A 246 24.81 -18.35 9.91
C ARG A 246 24.63 -18.02 11.39
N TYR A 247 24.91 -16.78 11.78
CA TYR A 247 24.77 -16.31 13.16
C TYR A 247 23.33 -16.46 13.67
N LEU A 248 22.37 -15.99 12.87
CA LEU A 248 20.95 -16.01 13.19
C LEU A 248 20.42 -17.44 13.27
N ARG A 249 20.79 -18.29 12.29
CA ARG A 249 20.41 -19.71 12.27
C ARG A 249 20.89 -20.47 13.51
N ASN A 250 22.17 -20.30 13.89
CA ASN A 250 22.75 -20.99 15.04
C ASN A 250 22.12 -20.58 16.38
N ARG A 251 21.38 -19.47 16.42
CA ARG A 251 20.72 -18.94 17.62
C ARG A 251 19.20 -18.95 17.53
N ASN A 252 18.66 -19.48 16.45
CA ASN A 252 17.22 -19.47 16.17
C ASN A 252 16.59 -18.06 16.26
N LEU A 253 17.28 -17.07 15.69
CA LEU A 253 16.85 -15.67 15.67
C LEU A 253 16.35 -15.29 14.27
N SER A 254 15.36 -14.43 14.20
CA SER A 254 14.86 -13.86 12.94
C SER A 254 14.96 -12.34 12.92
N ILE A 255 15.14 -11.80 11.71
CA ILE A 255 15.09 -10.38 11.37
C ILE A 255 13.98 -10.09 10.34
N THR A 256 13.04 -11.02 10.18
CA THR A 256 11.89 -10.94 9.26
C THR A 256 10.59 -11.31 9.97
N ALA A 257 10.57 -11.21 11.30
CA ALA A 257 9.51 -11.76 12.15
C ALA A 257 8.23 -10.91 12.12
N SER A 258 8.36 -9.60 11.85
CA SER A 258 7.24 -8.69 11.61
C SER A 258 7.12 -8.34 10.14
N TYR A 259 5.93 -7.88 9.71
CA TYR A 259 5.73 -7.42 8.34
C TYR A 259 6.70 -6.31 7.94
N GLU A 260 6.96 -5.35 8.85
CA GLU A 260 7.88 -4.25 8.58
C GLU A 260 9.32 -4.74 8.41
N GLU A 261 9.79 -5.61 9.29
CA GLU A 261 11.11 -6.25 9.19
C GLU A 261 11.23 -7.05 7.88
N TRP A 262 10.22 -7.88 7.58
CA TRP A 262 10.13 -8.68 6.36
C TRP A 262 10.19 -7.85 5.08
N TYR A 263 9.45 -6.73 5.03
CA TYR A 263 9.42 -5.77 3.94
C TYR A 263 10.76 -5.02 3.79
N ARG A 264 11.30 -4.46 4.89
CA ARG A 264 12.55 -3.69 4.87
C ARG A 264 13.75 -4.57 4.51
N VAL A 265 13.77 -5.82 4.97
CA VAL A 265 14.80 -6.80 4.57
C VAL A 265 14.66 -7.14 3.09
N ALA A 266 13.45 -7.36 2.57
CA ALA A 266 13.23 -7.61 1.13
C ALA A 266 13.76 -6.47 0.26
N PHE A 267 13.47 -5.22 0.65
CA PHE A 267 13.96 -4.03 -0.03
C PHE A 267 15.49 -3.92 0.03
N SER A 268 16.08 -4.14 1.20
CA SER A 268 17.54 -4.12 1.39
C SER A 268 18.24 -5.20 0.55
N ILE A 269 17.64 -6.39 0.41
CA ILE A 269 18.13 -7.44 -0.50
C ILE A 269 18.02 -6.98 -1.95
N ALA A 270 16.86 -6.46 -2.35
CA ALA A 270 16.60 -6.03 -3.71
C ALA A 270 17.55 -4.91 -4.12
N ASP A 271 17.91 -3.98 -3.22
CA ASP A 271 18.91 -2.93 -3.43
C ASP A 271 20.33 -3.50 -3.61
N SER A 272 20.68 -4.55 -2.85
CA SER A 272 22.07 -5.01 -2.70
C SER A 272 22.48 -6.14 -3.64
N PHE A 273 21.55 -6.99 -4.06
CA PHE A 273 21.85 -8.24 -4.78
C PHE A 273 21.03 -8.36 -6.07
N THR A 274 21.53 -9.19 -6.98
CA THR A 274 20.73 -9.61 -8.12
C THR A 274 19.74 -10.71 -7.72
N TYR A 275 18.63 -10.86 -8.44
CA TYR A 275 17.46 -11.61 -8.00
C TYR A 275 17.75 -13.05 -7.61
N ASP A 276 18.50 -13.80 -8.41
CA ASP A 276 18.77 -15.21 -8.10
C ASP A 276 19.54 -15.38 -6.80
N ILE A 277 20.43 -14.44 -6.51
CA ILE A 277 21.23 -14.40 -5.29
C ILE A 277 20.41 -13.85 -4.13
N GLY A 278 19.71 -12.75 -4.37
CA GLY A 278 18.84 -12.09 -3.40
C GLY A 278 17.74 -13.02 -2.92
N ARG A 279 17.09 -13.76 -3.82
CA ARG A 279 16.08 -14.77 -3.50
C ARG A 279 16.63 -15.85 -2.57
N LYS A 280 17.83 -16.35 -2.84
CA LYS A 280 18.49 -17.35 -1.97
C LYS A 280 18.74 -16.79 -0.56
N TYR A 281 19.27 -15.57 -0.45
CA TYR A 281 19.53 -14.95 0.86
C TYR A 281 18.26 -14.58 1.60
N TYR A 282 17.29 -13.97 0.92
CA TYR A 282 16.03 -13.56 1.49
C TYR A 282 15.23 -14.74 2.03
N LEU A 283 15.06 -15.79 1.24
CA LEU A 283 14.38 -17.01 1.71
C LEU A 283 15.16 -17.70 2.83
N SER A 284 16.50 -17.62 2.85
CA SER A 284 17.29 -18.15 3.96
C SER A 284 17.05 -17.40 5.27
N LEU A 285 16.75 -16.11 5.21
CA LEU A 285 16.37 -15.29 6.37
C LEU A 285 14.92 -15.58 6.78
N CYS A 286 13.97 -15.56 5.83
CA CYS A 286 12.56 -15.79 6.10
C CYS A 286 12.28 -17.20 6.66
N LYS A 287 13.07 -18.22 6.26
CA LYS A 287 12.96 -19.57 6.83
C LYS A 287 13.22 -19.63 8.35
N LEU A 288 13.89 -18.62 8.90
CA LEU A 288 14.14 -18.53 10.35
C LEU A 288 12.88 -18.11 11.12
N ASP A 289 11.80 -17.71 10.43
CA ASP A 289 10.49 -17.42 11.03
C ASP A 289 9.71 -18.69 11.44
N GLY A 290 10.23 -19.88 11.12
CA GLY A 290 9.64 -21.16 11.51
C GLY A 290 8.25 -21.35 10.92
N HIS A 291 7.26 -21.59 11.77
CA HIS A 291 5.87 -21.82 11.35
C HIS A 291 5.21 -20.63 10.64
N ARG A 292 5.78 -19.41 10.77
CA ARG A 292 5.29 -18.21 10.09
C ARG A 292 5.88 -18.00 8.70
N PHE A 293 6.80 -18.86 8.27
CA PHE A 293 7.44 -18.75 6.97
C PHE A 293 6.44 -19.04 5.84
N ASP A 294 6.11 -18.02 5.06
CA ASP A 294 5.35 -18.13 3.81
C ASP A 294 6.31 -17.95 2.63
N GLU A 295 6.64 -19.05 1.94
CA GLU A 295 7.53 -19.03 0.77
C GLU A 295 6.92 -18.24 -0.39
N ILE A 296 5.62 -18.40 -0.66
CA ILE A 296 4.95 -17.75 -1.79
C ILE A 296 4.85 -16.26 -1.52
N GLY A 297 4.39 -15.87 -0.32
CA GLY A 297 4.37 -14.48 0.12
C GLY A 297 5.76 -13.85 0.08
N SER A 298 6.80 -14.57 0.50
CA SER A 298 8.17 -14.04 0.52
C SER A 298 8.71 -13.82 -0.89
N VAL A 299 8.44 -14.74 -1.82
CA VAL A 299 8.81 -14.55 -3.23
C VAL A 299 8.07 -13.36 -3.82
N ASN A 300 6.77 -13.22 -3.56
CA ASN A 300 5.97 -12.10 -4.04
C ASN A 300 6.44 -10.76 -3.46
N MET A 301 6.77 -10.71 -2.17
CA MET A 301 7.32 -9.53 -1.49
C MET A 301 8.65 -9.12 -2.12
N LEU A 302 9.56 -10.08 -2.32
CA LEU A 302 10.86 -9.80 -2.91
C LEU A 302 10.71 -9.30 -4.36
N GLU A 303 9.85 -9.93 -5.17
CA GLU A 303 9.55 -9.48 -6.52
C GLU A 303 8.97 -8.07 -6.55
N TYR A 304 8.06 -7.75 -5.62
CA TYR A 304 7.53 -6.41 -5.45
C TYR A 304 8.66 -5.40 -5.19
N CYS A 305 9.61 -5.72 -4.31
CA CYS A 305 10.74 -4.84 -4.00
C CYS A 305 11.67 -4.60 -5.21
N TYR A 306 11.98 -5.63 -6.00
CA TYR A 306 12.76 -5.47 -7.23
C TYR A 306 12.05 -4.60 -8.27
N LYS A 307 10.72 -4.64 -8.30
CA LYS A 307 9.89 -3.84 -9.22
C LYS A 307 9.72 -2.39 -8.74
N ASN A 308 9.93 -2.10 -7.47
CA ASN A 308 9.59 -0.82 -6.83
C ASN A 308 10.74 -0.20 -6.00
N LEU A 309 12.00 -0.36 -6.45
CA LEU A 309 13.17 0.21 -5.75
C LEU A 309 12.99 1.71 -5.50
N SER A 310 12.99 2.12 -4.22
CA SER A 310 12.85 3.52 -3.81
C SER A 310 14.18 4.25 -3.64
N GLY A 311 15.30 3.51 -3.57
CA GLY A 311 16.64 4.06 -3.30
C GLY A 311 16.87 4.53 -1.87
N GLN A 312 15.93 4.30 -0.95
CA GLN A 312 15.99 4.78 0.44
C GLN A 312 16.42 3.70 1.45
N ILE A 313 16.29 2.42 1.08
CA ILE A 313 16.57 1.27 1.96
C ILE A 313 17.78 0.52 1.40
N HIS A 314 18.88 0.56 2.15
CA HIS A 314 20.16 -0.02 1.73
C HIS A 314 20.55 -1.25 2.57
N PHE A 315 21.67 -1.91 2.21
CA PHE A 315 22.25 -3.05 2.94
C PHE A 315 22.44 -2.80 4.45
N SER A 316 22.65 -1.54 4.85
CA SER A 316 22.76 -1.12 6.26
C SER A 316 21.56 -1.52 7.12
N THR A 317 20.38 -1.68 6.51
CA THR A 317 19.15 -2.13 7.19
C THR A 317 19.29 -3.55 7.73
N ILE A 318 19.83 -4.48 6.92
CA ILE A 318 20.08 -5.86 7.34
C ILE A 318 21.14 -5.90 8.45
N LEU A 319 22.18 -5.08 8.33
CA LEU A 319 23.22 -4.92 9.37
C LEU A 319 22.62 -4.43 10.69
N HIS A 320 21.76 -3.41 10.63
CA HIS A 320 21.10 -2.83 11.80
C HIS A 320 20.23 -3.88 12.51
N PHE A 321 19.35 -4.57 11.78
CA PHE A 321 18.52 -5.61 12.38
C PHE A 321 19.32 -6.78 12.93
N ALA A 322 20.38 -7.22 12.23
CA ALA A 322 21.27 -8.25 12.75
C ALA A 322 21.97 -7.79 14.05
N ALA A 323 22.41 -6.53 14.11
CA ALA A 323 23.05 -5.96 15.29
C ALA A 323 22.11 -5.87 16.49
N LEU A 324 20.83 -5.52 16.28
CA LEU A 324 19.78 -5.58 17.32
C LEU A 324 19.61 -7.00 17.87
N LYS A 325 19.87 -8.03 17.05
CA LYS A 325 19.89 -9.44 17.45
C LYS A 325 21.26 -9.90 18.01
N GLY A 326 22.18 -8.97 18.26
CA GLY A 326 23.49 -9.24 18.88
C GLY A 326 24.61 -9.63 17.91
N TYR A 327 24.40 -9.52 16.60
CA TYR A 327 25.45 -9.76 15.61
C TYR A 327 26.54 -8.67 15.69
N LYS A 328 27.82 -9.09 15.69
CA LYS A 328 28.97 -8.19 15.63
C LYS A 328 29.85 -8.57 14.45
N ASP A 329 30.01 -7.65 13.50
CA ASP A 329 30.87 -7.88 12.34
C ASP A 329 32.35 -7.89 12.77
N GLN A 330 33.00 -9.04 12.58
CA GLN A 330 34.40 -9.24 12.96
C GLN A 330 35.39 -8.57 11.98
N SER A 331 34.92 -8.05 10.84
CA SER A 331 35.77 -7.38 9.85
C SER A 331 36.32 -6.02 10.32
N LYS A 332 35.74 -5.40 11.36
CA LYS A 332 36.21 -4.13 11.94
C LYS A 332 37.38 -4.25 12.93
N LYS A 333 37.89 -5.46 13.22
CA LYS A 333 39.00 -5.65 14.17
C LYS A 333 40.42 -5.47 13.58
N ASN A 334 40.57 -5.34 12.26
CA ASN A 334 41.90 -5.29 11.61
C ASN A 334 42.27 -3.90 11.05
N GLY A 335 41.83 -2.81 11.68
CA GLY A 335 42.41 -1.49 11.47
C GLY A 335 43.62 -1.29 12.37
N VAL A 336 44.80 -1.79 11.97
CA VAL A 336 46.06 -1.49 12.66
C VAL A 336 46.32 0.02 12.58
N PRO A 337 46.63 0.72 13.68
CA PRO A 337 47.07 2.11 13.59
C PRO A 337 48.39 2.14 12.83
N LYS A 338 48.46 2.90 11.72
CA LYS A 338 49.75 3.27 11.13
C LYS A 338 50.47 4.16 12.15
N THR A 339 51.35 3.57 12.94
CA THR A 339 52.39 4.28 13.69
C THR A 339 53.25 5.04 12.69
N ALA A 340 53.28 6.36 12.83
CA ALA A 340 54.23 7.21 12.14
C ALA A 340 55.64 6.84 12.62
N ALA A 341 56.40 6.18 11.77
CA ALA A 341 57.83 5.99 11.97
C ALA A 341 58.53 7.27 11.50
N SER A 342 59.15 7.94 12.47
CA SER A 342 60.23 8.90 12.32
C SER A 342 61.32 8.37 11.39
N ASN A 343 61.70 9.15 10.37
CA ASN A 343 63.01 9.05 9.75
C ASN A 343 63.74 10.38 9.94
N SER A 344 64.55 10.40 11.00
CA SER A 344 65.77 11.20 11.10
C SER A 344 66.91 10.45 10.41
N THR A 345 67.59 11.10 9.48
CA THR A 345 69.03 10.91 9.19
C THR A 345 69.42 12.16 8.41
N SER A 346 70.18 13.05 9.06
CA SER A 346 71.66 13.11 9.03
C SER A 346 72.14 13.98 7.89
#